data_AF-A0AAE1RCL0-F1
#
_entry.id   AF-A0AAE1RCL0-F1
#
_cell.length_a   1.000
_cell.length_b   1.000
_cell.length_c   1.000
_cell.angle_alpha   90.00
_cell.angle_beta   90.00
_cell.angle_gamma   90.00
#
_symmetry.space_group_name_H-M   'P 1'
#
loop_
_entity.id
_entity.type
_entity.pdbx_description
1 polymer ?
#
loop_
_entity_poly.entity_id
_entity_poly.type
_entity_poly.pdbx_seq_one_letter_code
_entity_poly.pdbx_strand_id
1 'polypeptide(L)'
;MRQAGAYSRMLSRKTGPHSLPLARIKKIMKKSSDDVKMISGEAPIVFSKACELFIEELTKRAWINMTNNMHEKRRSTLHKEDVASAVIATDVFDFLVNLVTHDNNCELNEDSQVIMEDMQN
;
A
#
# COMPACT_ATOMS: atom_id res chain seq x y z
N MET A 1 3.13 -43.88 15.29
CA MET A 1 2.53 -42.59 14.88
C MET A 1 2.49 -41.68 16.10
N ARG A 2 3.20 -40.54 16.08
CA ARG A 2 3.25 -39.61 17.21
C ARG A 2 1.97 -38.78 17.22
N GLN A 3 1.16 -38.91 18.27
CA GLN A 3 0.00 -38.05 18.49
C GLN A 3 0.47 -36.60 18.67
N ALA A 4 -0.15 -35.67 17.96
CA ALA A 4 0.06 -34.24 18.20
C ALA A 4 -0.70 -33.84 19.48
N GLY A 5 0.05 -33.40 20.51
CA GLY A 5 -0.50 -33.01 21.81
C GLY A 5 -1.35 -31.74 21.77
N ALA A 6 -2.21 -31.60 22.78
CA ALA A 6 -3.19 -30.53 22.99
C ALA A 6 -2.65 -29.08 22.96
N TYR A 7 -1.33 -28.90 22.97
CA TYR A 7 -0.65 -27.60 22.97
C TYR A 7 -0.88 -26.77 21.70
N SER A 8 -1.25 -27.41 20.58
CA SER A 8 -1.49 -26.68 19.32
C SER A 8 -2.77 -25.82 19.32
N ARG A 9 -3.69 -26.01 20.28
CA ARG A 9 -4.96 -25.24 20.34
C ARG A 9 -4.89 -23.99 21.22
N MET A 10 -3.88 -23.85 22.09
CA MET A 10 -3.81 -22.71 23.02
C MET A 10 -3.22 -21.44 22.42
N LEU A 11 -2.61 -21.52 21.23
CA LEU A 11 -2.16 -20.33 20.48
C LEU A 11 -3.28 -19.68 19.64
N SER A 12 -4.51 -20.19 19.71
CA SER A 12 -5.71 -19.44 19.32
C SER A 12 -6.06 -18.39 20.40
N ARG A 13 -5.07 -17.64 20.87
CA ARG A 13 -5.33 -16.38 21.57
C ARG A 13 -5.96 -15.48 20.52
N LYS A 14 -7.28 -15.27 20.64
CA LYS A 14 -7.93 -14.07 20.11
C LYS A 14 -7.17 -12.88 20.70
N THR A 15 -6.13 -12.43 20.02
CA THR A 15 -5.69 -11.04 20.12
C THR A 15 -6.93 -10.19 19.84
N GLY A 16 -7.13 -9.13 20.62
CA GLY A 16 -8.32 -8.25 20.51
C GLY A 16 -8.58 -7.76 19.08
N PRO A 17 -9.69 -7.05 18.82
CA PRO A 17 -10.09 -6.67 17.48
C PRO A 17 -9.01 -5.80 16.83
N HIS A 18 -8.16 -6.42 16.01
CA HIS A 18 -7.25 -5.72 15.11
C HIS A 18 -8.09 -5.03 14.05
N SER A 19 -7.80 -3.77 13.76
CA SER A 19 -8.49 -2.99 12.71
C SER A 19 -8.38 -3.64 11.33
N LEU A 20 -7.33 -4.45 11.11
CA LEU A 20 -7.07 -5.14 9.86
C LEU A 20 -7.13 -6.67 10.03
N PRO A 21 -7.72 -7.41 9.09
CA PRO A 21 -7.85 -8.86 9.18
C PRO A 21 -6.49 -9.57 9.00
N LEU A 22 -5.99 -10.20 10.09
CA LEU A 22 -4.69 -10.90 10.11
C LEU A 22 -4.52 -11.93 8.99
N ALA A 23 -5.60 -12.63 8.62
CA ALA A 23 -5.57 -13.61 7.53
C ALA A 23 -5.23 -12.97 6.17
N ARG A 24 -5.66 -11.71 5.94
CA ARG A 24 -5.33 -10.98 4.70
C ARG A 24 -3.90 -10.50 4.70
N ILE A 25 -3.43 -9.96 5.83
CA ILE A 25 -2.03 -9.57 6.03
C ILE A 25 -1.11 -10.77 5.75
N LYS A 26 -1.38 -11.91 6.38
CA LYS A 26 -0.61 -13.15 6.15
C LYS A 26 -0.65 -13.61 4.69
N LYS A 27 -1.77 -13.45 3.99
CA LYS A 27 -1.89 -13.79 2.56
C LYS A 27 -1.03 -12.89 1.68
N ILE A 28 -0.98 -11.59 1.96
CA ILE A 28 -0.11 -10.63 1.25
C ILE A 28 1.36 -10.96 1.51
N MET A 29 1.74 -11.18 2.77
CA MET A 29 3.10 -11.58 3.16
C MET A 29 3.55 -12.88 2.49
N LYS A 30 2.64 -13.81 2.21
CA LYS A 30 2.96 -15.08 1.53
C LYS A 30 3.11 -14.91 0.02
N LYS A 31 2.51 -13.86 -0.55
CA LYS A 31 2.58 -13.53 -1.98
C LYS A 31 3.73 -12.58 -2.35
N SER A 32 4.39 -11.98 -1.36
CA SER A 32 5.44 -10.99 -1.62
C SER A 32 6.73 -11.58 -2.20
N SER A 33 7.00 -12.87 -1.95
CA SER A 33 8.02 -13.62 -2.70
C SER A 33 7.73 -15.11 -2.69
N ASP A 34 8.17 -15.81 -3.74
CA ASP A 34 8.01 -17.26 -3.88
C ASP A 34 8.80 -18.06 -2.84
N ASP A 35 9.83 -17.44 -2.24
CA ASP A 35 10.69 -18.07 -1.24
C ASP A 35 10.10 -18.05 0.18
N VAL A 36 9.03 -17.28 0.44
CA VAL A 36 8.41 -17.24 1.76
C VAL A 36 7.66 -18.55 2.01
N LYS A 37 8.26 -19.51 2.73
CA LYS A 37 7.61 -20.80 3.08
C LYS A 37 6.70 -20.70 4.30
N MET A 38 7.19 -20.12 5.39
CA MET A 38 6.45 -19.98 6.65
C MET A 38 6.49 -18.54 7.15
N ILE A 39 5.45 -18.14 7.88
CA ILE A 39 5.34 -16.82 8.50
C ILE A 39 5.05 -17.05 9.98
N SER A 40 5.83 -16.39 10.84
CA SER A 40 5.64 -16.44 12.30
C SER A 40 4.26 -15.92 12.69
N GLY A 41 3.68 -16.45 13.77
CA GLY A 41 2.38 -16.01 14.29
C GLY A 41 2.36 -14.54 14.73
N GLU A 42 3.51 -14.01 15.18
CA GLU A 42 3.63 -12.63 15.65
C GLU A 42 3.72 -11.61 14.52
N ALA A 43 4.21 -12.00 13.33
CA ALA A 43 4.47 -11.04 12.27
C ALA A 43 3.18 -10.36 11.74
N PRO A 44 2.07 -11.08 11.44
CA PRO A 44 0.82 -10.44 11.06
C PRO A 44 0.25 -9.48 12.10
N ILE A 45 0.51 -9.73 13.40
CA ILE A 45 0.05 -8.87 14.50
C ILE A 45 0.79 -7.53 14.45
N VAL A 46 2.11 -7.55 14.32
CA VAL A 46 2.94 -6.34 14.20
C VAL A 46 2.59 -5.58 12.92
N PHE A 47 2.46 -6.29 11.80
CA PHE A 47 2.07 -5.68 10.53
C PHE A 47 0.69 -5.01 10.58
N SER A 48 -0.28 -5.56 11.34
CA SER A 48 -1.58 -4.91 11.51
C SER A 48 -1.42 -3.49 12.07
N LYS A 49 -0.60 -3.32 13.12
CA LYS A 49 -0.37 -2.01 13.70
C LYS A 49 0.52 -1.12 12.83
N ALA A 50 1.54 -1.70 12.19
CA ALA A 50 2.39 -0.95 11.27
C ALA A 50 1.60 -0.41 10.07
N CYS A 51 0.69 -1.20 9.49
CA CYS A 51 -0.18 -0.76 8.40
C CYS A 51 -1.12 0.36 8.83
N GLU A 52 -1.66 0.32 10.06
CA GLU A 52 -2.47 1.41 10.60
C GLU A 52 -1.67 2.72 10.67
N LEU A 53 -0.47 2.68 11.25
CA LEU A 53 0.42 3.85 11.35
C LEU A 53 0.88 4.34 9.97
N PHE A 54 1.13 3.41 9.04
CA PHE A 54 1.51 3.74 7.68
C PHE A 54 0.41 4.49 6.92
N ILE A 55 -0.84 4.03 7.01
CA ILE A 55 -1.99 4.71 6.40
C ILE A 55 -2.15 6.11 6.99
N GLU A 56 -2.10 6.23 8.31
CA GLU A 56 -2.21 7.52 9.01
C GLU A 56 -1.12 8.50 8.55
N GLU A 57 0.13 8.05 8.47
CA GLU A 57 1.25 8.90 8.07
C GLU A 57 1.17 9.33 6.60
N LEU A 58 0.82 8.40 5.70
CA LEU A 58 0.65 8.70 4.28
C LEU A 58 -0.47 9.74 4.08
N THR A 59 -1.61 9.57 4.75
CA THR A 59 -2.73 10.51 4.66
C THR A 59 -2.38 11.89 5.22
N LYS A 60 -1.65 11.97 6.34
CA LYS A 60 -1.19 13.26 6.90
C LYS A 60 -0.29 14.01 5.93
N ARG A 61 0.69 13.32 5.32
CA ARG A 61 1.60 13.94 4.35
C ARG A 61 0.87 14.37 3.08
N ALA A 62 -0.06 13.57 2.58
CA ALA A 62 -0.91 13.94 1.45
C ALA A 62 -1.75 15.19 1.75
N TRP A 63 -2.33 15.27 2.95
CA TRP A 63 -3.08 16.44 3.40
C TRP A 63 -2.22 17.70 3.48
N ILE A 64 -1.02 17.60 4.07
CA ILE A 64 -0.10 18.74 4.18
C ILE A 64 0.29 19.25 2.79
N ASN A 65 0.63 18.36 1.85
CA ASN A 65 0.97 18.74 0.48
C ASN A 65 -0.21 19.41 -0.23
N MET A 66 -1.43 18.88 -0.09
CA MET A 66 -2.65 19.52 -0.60
C MET A 66 -2.80 20.95 -0.06
N THR A 67 -2.58 21.18 1.25
CA THR A 67 -2.71 22.52 1.84
C THR A 67 -1.59 23.49 1.46
N ASN A 68 -0.39 22.99 1.16
CA ASN A 68 0.77 23.79 0.79
C ASN A 68 0.76 24.24 -0.67
N ASN A 69 -0.05 23.61 -1.53
CA ASN A 69 -0.26 24.03 -2.90
C ASN A 69 -1.08 25.33 -2.91
N MET A 70 -0.36 26.44 -2.68
CA MET A 70 -0.81 27.80 -2.40
C MET A 70 -1.72 28.41 -3.47
N HIS A 71 -1.72 27.85 -4.69
CA HIS A 71 -2.50 28.36 -5.82
C HIS A 71 -3.94 27.86 -5.88
N GLU A 72 -4.29 26.81 -5.12
CA GLU A 72 -5.63 26.24 -5.14
C GLU A 72 -6.35 26.49 -3.81
N LYS A 73 -7.54 27.09 -3.89
CA LYS A 73 -8.46 27.33 -2.77
C LYS A 73 -8.44 26.12 -1.83
N ARG A 74 -8.14 26.30 -0.53
CA ARG A 74 -8.03 25.22 0.48
C ARG A 74 -9.08 24.13 0.24
N ARG A 75 -8.67 23.06 -0.42
CA ARG A 75 -9.56 21.94 -0.77
C ARG A 75 -9.81 21.16 0.51
N SER A 76 -11.05 20.78 0.76
CA SER A 76 -11.41 19.91 1.89
C SER A 76 -11.42 18.43 1.49
N THR A 77 -11.19 18.14 0.22
CA THR A 77 -11.21 16.80 -0.37
C THR A 77 -9.80 16.45 -0.85
N LEU A 78 -9.28 15.32 -0.37
CA LEU A 78 -8.00 14.76 -0.79
C LEU A 78 -8.15 14.08 -2.16
N HIS A 79 -7.33 14.45 -3.13
CA HIS A 79 -7.30 13.78 -4.44
C HIS A 79 -6.10 12.86 -4.60
N LYS A 80 -6.10 12.07 -5.67
CA LYS A 80 -5.06 11.08 -5.95
C LYS A 80 -3.72 11.74 -6.29
N GLU A 81 -3.76 12.92 -6.91
CA GLU A 81 -2.59 13.73 -7.26
C GLU A 81 -1.88 14.24 -6.00
N ASP A 82 -2.63 14.55 -4.94
CA ASP A 82 -2.07 14.96 -3.65
C ASP A 82 -1.29 13.81 -2.99
N VAL A 83 -1.78 12.57 -3.13
CA VAL A 83 -1.09 11.36 -2.66
C VAL A 83 0.16 11.10 -3.49
N ALA A 84 0.07 11.18 -4.83
CA ALA A 84 1.22 10.98 -5.71
C ALA A 84 2.33 12.01 -5.42
N SER A 85 1.96 13.28 -5.25
CA SER A 85 2.89 14.36 -4.90
C SER A 85 3.54 14.12 -3.53
N ALA A 86 2.77 13.65 -2.54
CA ALA A 86 3.31 13.33 -1.22
C ALA A 86 4.26 12.13 -1.21
N VAL A 87 4.00 11.13 -2.05
CA VAL A 87 4.89 9.98 -2.25
C VAL A 87 6.22 10.44 -2.86
N ILE A 88 6.18 11.25 -3.93
CA ILE A 88 7.38 11.76 -4.61
C ILE A 88 8.19 12.68 -3.69
N ALA A 89 7.53 13.49 -2.86
CA ALA A 89 8.19 14.41 -1.94
C ALA A 89 8.82 13.74 -0.71
N THR A 90 8.59 12.43 -0.51
CA THR A 90 8.99 11.73 0.72
C THR A 90 9.85 10.51 0.41
N ASP A 91 11.15 10.59 0.69
CA ASP A 91 12.12 9.52 0.39
C ASP A 91 11.73 8.14 0.94
N VAL A 92 11.16 8.07 2.14
CA VAL A 92 10.75 6.79 2.76
C VAL A 92 9.58 6.11 2.04
N PHE A 93 8.92 6.79 1.10
CA PHE A 93 7.82 6.28 0.30
C PHE A 93 8.23 5.91 -1.14
N ASP A 94 9.53 5.91 -1.46
CA ASP A 94 10.04 5.57 -2.80
C ASP A 94 9.52 4.21 -3.34
N PHE A 95 9.27 3.25 -2.44
CA PHE A 95 8.69 1.95 -2.79
C PHE A 95 7.28 2.03 -3.41
N LEU A 96 6.61 3.20 -3.35
CA LEU A 96 5.30 3.46 -3.92
C LEU A 96 5.35 4.25 -5.24
N VAL A 97 6.50 4.79 -5.65
CA VAL A 97 6.61 5.69 -6.82
C VAL A 97 6.09 5.02 -8.10
N ASN A 98 6.49 3.76 -8.32
CA ASN A 98 6.01 3.00 -9.46
C ASN A 98 4.48 2.79 -9.40
N LEU A 99 3.92 2.48 -8.22
CA LEU A 99 2.48 2.29 -8.07
C LEU A 99 1.70 3.55 -8.42
N VAL A 100 2.07 4.70 -7.85
CA VAL A 100 1.32 5.95 -8.05
C VAL A 100 1.48 6.52 -9.46
N THR A 101 2.61 6.26 -10.13
CA THR A 101 2.87 6.75 -11.49
C THR A 101 2.12 5.93 -12.54
N HIS A 102 2.05 4.60 -12.39
CA HIS A 102 1.32 3.75 -13.34
C HIS A 102 -0.17 4.05 -13.32
N ASP A 103 -0.74 4.31 -12.13
CA ASP A 103 -2.16 4.65 -12.05
C ASP A 103 -2.49 6.00 -12.71
N ASN A 104 -1.52 6.91 -12.88
CA ASN A 104 -1.71 8.20 -13.58
C ASN A 104 -1.45 8.09 -15.09
N ASN A 105 -0.68 7.10 -15.52
CA ASN A 105 -0.39 6.84 -16.93
C ASN A 105 -1.42 5.92 -17.61
N CYS A 106 -2.35 5.31 -16.87
CA CYS A 106 -3.49 4.61 -17.47
C CYS A 106 -4.49 5.53 -18.19
N GLU A 107 -4.34 6.86 -18.10
CA GLU A 107 -5.07 7.83 -18.94
C GLU A 107 -4.18 8.52 -19.99
N LEU A 108 -2.97 7.99 -20.26
CA LEU A 108 -2.10 8.52 -21.32
C LEU A 108 -1.88 7.48 -22.42
N ASN A 109 -2.90 7.40 -23.29
CA ASN A 109 -2.81 7.25 -24.73
C ASN A 109 -2.10 6.00 -25.30
N GLU A 110 -2.87 4.93 -25.49
CA GLU A 110 -2.62 4.00 -26.61
C GLU A 110 -2.72 4.71 -27.99
N ASP A 111 -3.32 5.91 -28.03
CA ASP A 111 -3.46 6.73 -29.25
C ASP A 111 -2.19 7.51 -29.65
N SER A 112 -1.20 7.69 -28.75
CA SER A 112 0.02 8.45 -29.08
C SER A 112 1.02 7.64 -29.91
N GLN A 113 0.92 6.31 -29.90
CA GLN A 113 1.79 5.44 -30.68
C GLN A 113 1.33 5.34 -32.14
N VAL A 114 0.01 5.48 -32.40
CA VAL A 114 -0.57 5.52 -33.76
C VAL A 114 -0.29 6.86 -34.44
N ILE A 115 -0.32 7.98 -33.71
CA ILE A 115 -0.10 9.32 -34.30
C ILE A 115 1.37 9.55 -34.73
N MET A 116 2.34 8.80 -34.21
CA MET A 116 3.72 8.87 -34.71
C MET A 116 3.96 8.01 -35.97
N GLU A 117 3.23 6.91 -36.16
CA GLU A 117 3.36 6.06 -37.36
C GLU A 117 2.70 6.69 -38.60
N ASP A 118 1.59 7.40 -38.43
CA ASP A 118 0.87 8.06 -39.53
C ASP A 118 1.55 9.36 -40.03
N MET A 119 2.57 9.86 -39.34
CA MET A 119 3.36 11.02 -39.76
C MET A 119 4.61 10.65 -40.57
N GLN A 120 4.90 9.36 -40.75
CA GLN A 120 6.07 8.88 -41.52
C GLN A 120 5.71 8.09 -42.79
N ASN A 121 4.44 8.07 -43.21
CA ASN A 121 3.99 7.51 -44.50
C ASN A 121 3.44 8.57 -45.45
#